data_AF-A0A377GEC3-F1
#
_entry.id   AF-A0A377GEC3-F1
#
_cell.length_a   1.000
_cell.length_b   1.000
_cell.length_c   1.000
_cell.angle_alpha   90.00
_cell.angle_beta   90.00
_cell.angle_gamma   90.00
#
_symmetry.space_group_name_H-M   'P 1'
#
loop_
_entity.id
_entity.type
_entity.pdbx_description
1 polymer ?
#
loop_
_entity_poly.entity_id
_entity_poly.type
_entity_poly.pdbx_seq_one_letter_code
_entity_poly.pdbx_strand_id
1 'polypeptide(L)'
;MCNRAAIRWCLRGPGSPAVIQYMLLDRELNYLISPRECRVDDIKDAVCNVIADIEKHSGDAPLEVYYKSINERYGRHRRDSGQFHRFLKKILLRKNLLKANSRLAFFLKKDQLQLFKKALYFLDIDTKSRGNAFIVYLWMIAMKATRSRVTGVIKQIWKARLSIQRMSKIQKQRFQEFYSLIAENN
;
A
#
# COMPACT_ATOMS: atom_id res chain seq x y z
N MET A 1 1.90 9.37 14.34
CA MET A 1 2.26 8.52 13.18
C MET A 1 2.92 9.39 12.12
N CYS A 2 3.48 8.83 11.06
CA CYS A 2 4.02 9.53 9.90
C CYS A 2 3.07 9.36 8.71
N ASN A 3 3.20 10.19 7.68
CA ASN A 3 2.57 9.97 6.40
C ASN A 3 3.13 8.70 5.77
N ARG A 4 2.30 7.96 5.03
CA ARG A 4 2.64 6.66 4.44
C ARG A 4 2.35 6.66 2.96
N ALA A 5 3.40 6.67 2.16
CA ALA A 5 3.30 6.43 0.73
C ALA A 5 3.33 4.93 0.43
N ALA A 6 2.53 4.51 -0.54
CA ALA A 6 2.64 3.19 -1.16
C ALA A 6 2.94 3.33 -2.63
N ILE A 7 3.93 2.59 -3.13
CA ILE A 7 4.29 2.55 -4.55
C ILE A 7 4.31 1.09 -5.04
N ARG A 8 3.64 0.81 -6.15
CA ARG A 8 3.58 -0.52 -6.77
C ARG A 8 3.95 -0.42 -8.24
N TRP A 9 4.97 -1.18 -8.64
CA TRP A 9 5.24 -1.45 -10.04
C TRP A 9 4.29 -2.52 -10.56
N CYS A 10 3.57 -2.22 -11.65
CA CYS A 10 2.65 -3.15 -12.28
C CYS A 10 2.97 -3.28 -13.77
N LEU A 11 3.31 -4.50 -14.17
CA LEU A 11 3.36 -4.86 -15.58
C LEU A 11 1.93 -5.08 -16.07
N ARG A 12 1.64 -4.58 -17.27
CA ARG A 12 0.39 -4.88 -17.99
C ARG A 12 0.66 -5.95 -19.03
N GLY A 13 -0.41 -6.46 -19.64
CA GLY A 13 -0.33 -7.53 -20.64
C GLY A 13 0.52 -7.14 -21.86
N PRO A 14 0.75 -8.08 -22.79
CA PRO A 14 1.52 -7.83 -24.01
C PRO A 14 1.05 -6.56 -24.72
N GLY A 15 2.00 -5.72 -25.17
CA GLY A 15 1.72 -4.47 -25.88
C GLY A 15 1.24 -3.30 -25.00
N SER A 16 1.01 -3.50 -23.70
CA SER A 16 0.63 -2.42 -22.79
C SER A 16 1.83 -1.88 -22.02
N PRO A 17 1.96 -0.55 -21.86
CA PRO A 17 3.01 0.04 -21.05
C PRO A 17 2.87 -0.39 -19.58
N ALA A 18 4.01 -0.47 -18.88
CA ALA A 18 3.99 -0.65 -17.44
C ALA A 18 3.39 0.59 -16.76
N VAL A 19 2.92 0.40 -15.52
CA VAL A 19 2.41 1.51 -14.71
C VAL A 19 3.01 1.50 -13.31
N ILE A 20 3.14 2.70 -12.74
CA ILE A 20 3.38 2.90 -11.32
C ILE A 20 2.04 3.27 -10.69
N GLN A 21 1.61 2.47 -9.74
CA GLN A 21 0.42 2.76 -8.93
C GLN A 21 0.90 3.32 -7.60
N TYR A 22 0.28 4.37 -7.11
CA TYR A 22 0.68 4.97 -5.84
C TYR A 22 -0.47 5.66 -5.12
N MET A 23 -0.28 5.87 -3.82
CA MET A 23 -1.14 6.67 -2.95
C MET A 23 -0.31 7.24 -1.80
N LEU A 24 -0.87 8.23 -1.13
CA LEU A 24 -0.32 8.81 0.10
C LEU A 24 -1.41 8.89 1.15
N LEU A 25 -1.13 8.33 2.32
CA LEU A 25 -1.97 8.43 3.50
C LEU A 25 -1.34 9.39 4.51
N ASP A 26 -2.18 10.16 5.19
CA ASP A 26 -1.77 10.89 6.39
C ASP A 26 -1.58 9.94 7.59
N ARG A 27 -1.39 10.53 8.78
CA ARG A 27 -1.14 9.82 10.03
C ARG A 27 -2.41 9.13 10.55
N GLU A 28 -3.57 9.62 10.13
CA GLU A 28 -4.93 9.19 10.45
C GLU A 28 -5.50 8.21 9.40
N LEU A 29 -4.71 7.87 8.38
CA LEU A 29 -5.06 6.99 7.26
C LEU A 29 -6.12 7.58 6.31
N ASN A 30 -6.20 8.91 6.19
CA ASN A 30 -6.92 9.59 5.13
C ASN A 30 -6.02 9.78 3.90
N TYR A 31 -6.64 9.89 2.72
CA TYR A 31 -5.91 10.12 1.49
C TYR A 31 -5.45 11.58 1.40
N LEU A 32 -4.13 11.78 1.34
CA LEU A 32 -3.52 13.02 0.83
C LEU A 32 -3.35 12.93 -0.69
N ILE A 33 -3.09 11.72 -1.19
CA ILE A 33 -3.15 11.37 -2.61
C ILE A 33 -4.03 10.14 -2.73
N SER A 34 -5.21 10.31 -3.33
CA SER A 34 -6.09 9.20 -3.69
C SER A 34 -5.36 8.21 -4.61
N PRO A 35 -5.66 6.90 -4.52
CA PRO A 35 -5.06 5.87 -5.36
C PRO A 35 -5.13 6.23 -6.84
N ARG A 36 -3.98 6.24 -7.51
CA ARG A 36 -3.90 6.54 -8.94
C ARG A 36 -2.80 5.76 -9.63
N GLU A 37 -2.86 5.75 -10.96
CA GLU A 37 -1.91 5.06 -11.82
C GLU A 37 -1.19 6.07 -12.73
N CYS A 38 0.12 5.91 -12.89
CA CYS A 38 0.94 6.64 -13.83
C CYS A 38 1.43 5.69 -14.91
N ARG A 39 1.16 6.00 -16.17
CA ARG A 39 1.79 5.32 -17.31
C ARG A 39 3.29 5.56 -17.30
N VAL A 40 4.06 4.53 -17.65
CA VAL A 40 5.53 4.59 -17.67
C VAL A 40 6.01 4.50 -19.10
N ASP A 41 6.34 5.66 -19.66
CA ASP A 41 7.04 5.77 -20.95
C ASP A 41 8.57 5.85 -20.71
N ASP A 42 9.01 6.59 -19.69
CA ASP A 42 10.37 6.53 -19.13
C ASP A 42 10.34 6.22 -17.62
N ILE A 43 11.17 5.28 -17.19
CA ILE A 43 11.20 4.80 -15.79
C ILE A 43 11.74 5.88 -14.85
N LYS A 44 12.77 6.62 -15.26
CA LYS A 44 13.42 7.60 -14.39
C LYS A 44 12.48 8.76 -14.13
N ASP A 45 11.90 9.29 -15.20
CA ASP A 45 10.97 10.43 -15.10
C ASP A 45 9.73 10.03 -14.33
N ALA A 46 9.13 8.87 -14.63
CA ALA A 46 7.95 8.40 -13.91
C ALA A 46 8.22 8.23 -12.40
N VAL A 47 9.37 7.66 -12.01
CA VAL A 47 9.70 7.54 -10.58
C VAL A 47 9.98 8.90 -9.94
N CYS A 48 10.70 9.80 -10.62
CA CYS A 48 10.97 11.15 -10.08
C CYS A 48 9.66 11.92 -9.87
N ASN A 49 8.75 11.87 -10.85
CA ASN A 49 7.45 12.53 -10.78
C ASN A 49 6.59 11.97 -9.65
N VAL A 50 6.55 10.65 -9.48
CA VAL A 50 5.80 10.00 -8.37
C VAL A 50 6.37 10.44 -7.01
N ILE A 51 7.70 10.47 -6.85
CA ILE A 51 8.32 10.88 -5.59
C ILE A 51 8.09 12.37 -5.33
N ALA A 52 8.22 13.23 -6.34
CA ALA A 52 7.97 14.67 -6.22
C ALA A 52 6.51 14.95 -5.85
N ASP A 53 5.55 14.23 -6.45
CA ASP A 53 4.12 14.38 -6.11
C ASP A 53 3.85 13.98 -4.65
N ILE A 54 4.43 12.88 -4.19
CA ILE A 54 4.34 12.42 -2.80
C ILE A 54 4.94 13.46 -1.84
N GLU A 55 6.14 13.97 -2.12
CA GLU A 55 6.79 14.96 -1.27
C GLU A 55 5.96 16.25 -1.19
N LYS A 56 5.46 16.73 -2.34
CA LYS A 56 4.59 17.91 -2.42
C LYS A 56 3.36 17.78 -1.53
N HIS A 57 2.68 16.63 -1.58
CA HIS A 57 1.48 16.41 -0.76
C HIS A 57 1.78 16.02 0.69
N SER A 58 3.00 15.57 0.99
CA SER A 58 3.41 15.27 2.37
C SER A 58 3.74 16.54 3.16
N GLY A 59 4.16 17.62 2.47
CA GLY A 59 4.65 18.84 3.12
C GLY A 59 5.79 18.53 4.09
N ASP A 60 5.79 19.19 5.25
CA ASP A 60 6.82 19.01 6.29
C ASP A 60 6.56 17.82 7.22
N ALA A 61 5.49 17.05 7.00
CA ALA A 61 5.20 15.90 7.83
C ALA A 61 6.20 14.76 7.58
N PRO A 62 6.63 14.03 8.62
CA PRO A 62 7.49 12.86 8.46
C PRO A 62 6.85 11.87 7.49
N LEU A 63 7.64 11.39 6.53
CA LEU A 63 7.20 10.52 5.44
C LEU A 63 7.86 9.15 5.52
N GLU A 64 7.06 8.11 5.35
CA GLU A 64 7.52 6.74 5.10
C GLU A 64 7.10 6.28 3.72
N VAL A 65 8.04 5.77 2.93
CA VAL A 65 7.75 5.24 1.60
C VAL A 65 7.85 3.73 1.61
N TYR A 66 6.70 3.08 1.43
CA TYR A 66 6.58 1.63 1.28
C TYR A 66 6.39 1.28 -0.18
N TYR A 67 6.97 0.14 -0.61
CA TYR A 67 6.88 -0.23 -2.02
C TYR A 67 6.84 -1.73 -2.28
N LYS A 68 6.19 -2.12 -3.38
CA LYS A 68 6.31 -3.43 -4.01
C LYS A 68 6.99 -3.30 -5.35
N SER A 69 8.10 -4.02 -5.50
CA SER A 69 8.83 -4.22 -6.75
C SER A 69 9.10 -5.72 -6.97
N ILE A 70 10.11 -6.04 -7.78
CA ILE A 70 10.65 -7.39 -7.91
C ILE A 70 11.26 -7.92 -6.60
N ASN A 71 11.34 -9.24 -6.50
CA ASN A 71 12.14 -9.92 -5.49
C ASN A 71 13.43 -10.43 -6.15
N GLU A 72 14.55 -9.78 -5.86
CA GLU A 72 15.85 -10.03 -6.50
C GLU A 72 16.35 -11.47 -6.34
N ARG A 73 15.90 -12.21 -5.32
CA ARG A 73 16.25 -13.64 -5.16
C ARG A 73 15.66 -14.54 -6.24
N TYR A 74 14.59 -14.09 -6.90
CA TYR A 74 14.02 -14.79 -8.04
C TYR A 74 14.65 -14.19 -9.31
N GLY A 75 15.49 -14.91 -10.03
CA GLY A 75 16.31 -14.34 -11.12
C GLY A 75 15.59 -14.04 -12.45
N ARG A 76 14.30 -14.37 -12.57
CA ARG A 76 13.54 -14.30 -13.84
C ARG A 76 12.60 -13.09 -13.89
N HIS A 77 13.15 -11.87 -13.83
CA HIS A 77 12.37 -10.64 -13.98
C HIS A 77 12.61 -9.96 -15.32
N ARG A 78 11.61 -9.23 -15.82
CA ARG A 78 11.81 -8.31 -16.94
C ARG A 78 12.81 -7.21 -16.56
N ARG A 79 13.59 -6.76 -17.56
CA ARG A 79 14.65 -5.74 -17.41
C ARG A 79 14.13 -4.45 -16.79
N ASP A 80 12.98 -3.98 -17.25
CA ASP A 80 12.30 -2.76 -16.77
C ASP A 80 11.99 -2.82 -15.27
N SER A 81 11.59 -3.98 -14.77
CA SER A 81 11.20 -4.21 -13.39
C SER A 81 12.42 -4.17 -12.46
N GLY A 82 13.57 -4.65 -12.95
CA GLY A 82 14.87 -4.49 -12.28
C GLY A 82 15.41 -3.06 -12.33
N GLN A 83 15.19 -2.34 -13.42
CA GLN A 83 15.53 -0.91 -13.54
C GLN A 83 14.71 -0.07 -12.55
N PHE A 84 13.39 -0.24 -12.53
CA PHE A 84 12.49 0.39 -11.57
C PHE A 84 12.95 0.16 -10.12
N HIS A 85 13.22 -1.11 -9.75
CA HIS A 85 13.64 -1.43 -8.40
C HIS A 85 14.92 -0.70 -7.98
N ARG A 86 15.96 -0.76 -8.82
CA ARG A 86 17.25 -0.12 -8.55
C ARG A 86 17.12 1.40 -8.46
N PHE A 87 16.36 1.99 -9.39
CA PHE A 87 16.20 3.43 -9.45
C PHE A 87 15.41 3.98 -8.25
N LEU A 88 14.26 3.37 -7.93
CA LEU A 88 13.48 3.74 -6.76
C LEU A 88 14.31 3.61 -5.48
N LYS A 89 15.00 2.48 -5.28
CA LYS A 89 15.87 2.26 -4.10
C LYS A 89 16.95 3.34 -3.98
N LYS A 90 17.59 3.72 -5.10
CA LYS A 90 18.62 4.76 -5.16
C LYS A 90 18.05 6.13 -4.76
N ILE A 91 16.86 6.50 -5.25
CA ILE A 91 16.20 7.76 -4.88
C ILE A 91 15.83 7.77 -3.40
N LEU A 92 15.18 6.71 -2.90
CA LEU A 92 14.77 6.64 -1.51
C LEU A 92 15.98 6.70 -0.56
N LEU A 93 17.09 6.06 -0.92
CA LEU A 93 18.33 6.13 -0.15
C LEU A 93 18.88 7.56 -0.10
N ARG A 94 18.99 8.22 -1.27
CA ARG A 94 19.50 9.61 -1.36
C ARG A 94 18.67 10.61 -0.58
N LYS A 95 17.36 10.39 -0.49
CA LYS A 95 16.41 11.25 0.24
C LYS A 95 16.23 10.86 1.70
N ASN A 96 16.99 9.89 2.23
CA ASN A 96 16.81 9.32 3.58
C ASN A 96 15.38 8.78 3.85
N LEU A 97 14.66 8.38 2.81
CA LEU A 97 13.32 7.79 2.88
C LEU A 97 13.34 6.25 2.89
N LEU A 98 14.51 5.64 2.63
CA LEU A 98 14.67 4.19 2.63
C LEU A 98 14.83 3.65 4.06
N LYS A 99 13.76 3.08 4.62
CA LYS A 99 13.81 2.38 5.91
C LYS A 99 14.09 0.89 5.76
N ALA A 100 14.58 0.26 6.83
CA ALA A 100 14.56 -1.18 6.96
C ALA A 100 13.14 -1.71 6.76
N ASN A 101 12.98 -2.81 6.03
CA ASN A 101 11.68 -3.39 5.70
C ASN A 101 10.71 -2.47 4.92
N SER A 102 11.16 -1.43 4.20
CA SER A 102 10.28 -0.61 3.33
C SER A 102 9.62 -1.42 2.21
N ARG A 103 10.34 -2.43 1.68
CA ARG A 103 9.86 -3.28 0.59
C ARG A 103 8.89 -4.33 1.11
N LEU A 104 7.70 -4.46 0.50
CA LEU A 104 6.85 -5.63 0.66
C LEU A 104 7.40 -6.75 -0.24
N ALA A 105 7.73 -7.90 0.32
CA ALA A 105 8.29 -9.01 -0.48
C ALA A 105 7.19 -9.76 -1.24
N PHE A 106 6.10 -10.09 -0.53
CA PHE A 106 5.00 -10.91 -1.02
C PHE A 106 3.67 -10.26 -0.67
N PHE A 107 2.67 -10.48 -1.54
CA PHE A 107 1.28 -10.16 -1.26
C PHE A 107 0.63 -11.24 -0.40
N LEU A 108 -0.50 -10.91 0.21
CA LEU A 108 -1.34 -11.85 0.94
C LEU A 108 -1.83 -12.97 0.02
N LYS A 109 -1.98 -14.18 0.58
CA LYS A 109 -2.61 -15.32 -0.11
C LYS A 109 -4.12 -15.07 -0.31
N LYS A 110 -4.75 -15.84 -1.19
CA LYS A 110 -6.16 -15.67 -1.61
C LYS A 110 -7.11 -15.37 -0.43
N ASP A 111 -7.17 -16.23 0.57
CA ASP A 111 -8.13 -16.10 1.68
C ASP A 111 -7.85 -14.86 2.53
N GLN A 112 -6.57 -14.57 2.78
CA GLN A 112 -6.16 -13.39 3.53
C GLN A 112 -6.38 -12.10 2.75
N LEU A 113 -6.19 -12.14 1.43
CA LEU A 113 -6.47 -11.03 0.54
C LEU A 113 -7.98 -10.75 0.48
N GLN A 114 -8.80 -11.81 0.45
CA GLN A 114 -10.25 -11.69 0.47
C GLN A 114 -10.75 -11.10 1.79
N LEU A 115 -10.23 -11.59 2.92
CA LEU A 115 -10.48 -11.02 4.24
C LEU A 115 -10.09 -9.53 4.29
N PHE A 116 -8.89 -9.19 3.81
CA PHE A 116 -8.40 -7.82 3.80
C PHE A 116 -9.26 -6.91 2.91
N LYS A 117 -9.63 -7.37 1.72
CA LYS A 117 -10.52 -6.64 0.80
C LYS A 117 -11.89 -6.36 1.44
N LYS A 118 -12.48 -7.35 2.12
CA LYS A 118 -13.74 -7.17 2.86
C LYS A 118 -13.59 -6.15 3.98
N ALA A 119 -12.53 -6.27 4.79
CA ALA A 119 -12.26 -5.31 5.84
C ALA A 119 -12.20 -3.87 5.30
N LEU A 120 -11.48 -3.64 4.20
CA LEU A 120 -11.43 -2.33 3.55
C LEU A 120 -12.82 -1.86 3.09
N TYR A 121 -13.60 -2.73 2.46
CA TYR A 121 -14.96 -2.42 2.00
C TYR A 121 -15.89 -2.00 3.15
N PHE A 122 -15.90 -2.73 4.26
CA PHE A 122 -16.71 -2.39 5.44
C PHE A 122 -16.21 -1.15 6.19
N LEU A 123 -15.00 -0.68 5.85
CA LEU A 123 -14.37 0.52 6.41
C LEU A 123 -14.42 1.70 5.42
N ASP A 124 -15.42 1.67 4.53
CA ASP A 124 -15.71 2.68 3.49
C ASP A 124 -14.53 3.01 2.58
N ILE A 125 -13.65 2.03 2.34
CA ILE A 125 -12.59 2.14 1.34
C ILE A 125 -13.07 1.38 0.11
N ASP A 126 -13.38 2.12 -0.96
CA ASP A 126 -13.85 1.51 -2.20
C ASP A 126 -12.76 0.64 -2.83
N THR A 127 -13.04 -0.66 -2.84
CA THR A 127 -12.20 -1.71 -3.43
C THR A 127 -13.00 -2.59 -4.39
N LYS A 128 -14.30 -2.29 -4.61
CA LYS A 128 -15.23 -3.12 -5.37
C LYS A 128 -15.60 -2.52 -6.72
N SER A 129 -15.49 -1.20 -6.89
CA SER A 129 -15.70 -0.59 -8.21
C SER A 129 -14.75 -1.17 -9.24
N ARG A 130 -15.25 -1.34 -10.47
CA ARG A 130 -14.47 -1.87 -11.59
C ARG A 130 -13.23 -1.00 -11.80
N GLY A 131 -12.06 -1.64 -11.85
CA GLY A 131 -10.76 -0.95 -11.95
C GLY A 131 -10.07 -0.65 -10.62
N ASN A 132 -10.74 -0.76 -9.48
CA ASN A 132 -10.19 -0.40 -8.16
C ASN A 132 -9.50 -1.54 -7.40
N ALA A 133 -9.31 -2.71 -8.04
CA ALA A 133 -8.65 -3.86 -7.40
C ALA A 133 -7.23 -3.52 -6.91
N PHE A 134 -6.55 -2.58 -7.56
CA PHE A 134 -5.20 -2.18 -7.16
C PHE A 134 -5.13 -1.38 -5.86
N ILE A 135 -6.23 -0.75 -5.46
CA ILE A 135 -6.35 0.01 -4.21
C ILE A 135 -6.02 -0.90 -3.02
N VAL A 136 -6.53 -2.14 -3.04
CA VAL A 136 -6.24 -3.16 -2.03
C VAL A 136 -4.73 -3.37 -1.91
N TYR A 137 -4.01 -3.50 -3.03
CA TYR A 137 -2.56 -3.71 -3.01
C TYR A 137 -1.80 -2.49 -2.48
N LEU A 138 -2.25 -1.27 -2.78
CA LEU A 138 -1.65 -0.06 -2.24
C LEU A 138 -1.83 0.02 -0.71
N TRP A 139 -3.04 -0.28 -0.20
CA TRP A 139 -3.28 -0.39 1.24
C TRP A 139 -2.42 -1.46 1.91
N MET A 140 -2.27 -2.63 1.28
CA MET A 140 -1.37 -3.66 1.79
C MET A 140 0.07 -3.18 1.89
N ILE A 141 0.53 -2.40 0.91
CA ILE A 141 1.89 -1.85 0.86
C ILE A 141 2.06 -0.79 1.94
N ALA A 142 1.19 0.23 2.00
CA ALA A 142 1.24 1.33 2.97
C ALA A 142 1.17 0.83 4.41
N MET A 143 0.35 -0.20 4.66
CA MET A 143 0.16 -0.76 5.99
C MET A 143 1.10 -1.92 6.30
N LYS A 144 1.93 -2.34 5.34
CA LYS A 144 2.81 -3.52 5.47
C LYS A 144 2.04 -4.75 5.93
N ALA A 145 0.87 -4.99 5.31
CA ALA A 145 0.01 -6.13 5.59
C ALA A 145 0.66 -7.43 5.10
N THR A 146 1.26 -8.17 6.03
CA THR A 146 1.81 -9.51 5.80
C THR A 146 0.90 -10.57 6.40
N ARG A 147 1.12 -11.85 6.06
CA ARG A 147 0.35 -12.99 6.59
C ARG A 147 0.19 -12.97 8.11
N SER A 148 1.25 -12.63 8.85
CA SER A 148 1.26 -12.56 10.31
C SER A 148 0.70 -11.25 10.88
N ARG A 149 0.54 -10.21 10.06
CA ARG A 149 0.13 -8.87 10.51
C ARG A 149 -1.24 -8.47 10.04
N VAL A 150 -1.88 -9.21 9.13
CA VAL A 150 -3.14 -8.81 8.49
C VAL A 150 -4.24 -8.45 9.49
N THR A 151 -4.44 -9.26 10.53
CA THR A 151 -5.40 -8.99 11.61
C THR A 151 -5.08 -7.70 12.36
N GLY A 152 -3.81 -7.50 12.72
CA GLY A 152 -3.35 -6.29 13.40
C GLY A 152 -3.47 -5.03 12.54
N VAL A 153 -3.23 -5.16 11.23
CA VAL A 153 -3.42 -4.07 10.26
C VAL A 153 -4.90 -3.73 10.11
N ILE A 154 -5.78 -4.72 9.96
CA ILE A 154 -7.23 -4.50 9.91
C ILE A 154 -7.69 -3.74 11.16
N LYS A 155 -7.22 -4.16 12.34
CA LYS A 155 -7.48 -3.47 13.60
C LYS A 155 -6.99 -2.03 13.61
N GLN A 156 -5.80 -1.77 13.05
CA GLN A 156 -5.25 -0.42 12.95
C GLN A 156 -6.12 0.48 12.07
N ILE A 157 -6.56 -0.01 10.91
CA ILE A 157 -7.44 0.74 10.00
C ILE A 157 -8.79 0.99 10.67
N TRP A 158 -9.38 -0.04 11.28
CA TRP A 158 -10.64 0.06 12.02
C TRP A 158 -10.58 1.13 13.13
N LYS A 159 -9.50 1.12 13.94
CA LYS A 159 -9.27 2.14 14.96
C LYS A 159 -9.17 3.54 14.35
N ALA A 160 -8.42 3.69 13.27
CA ALA A 160 -8.22 4.99 12.62
C ALA A 160 -9.53 5.56 12.08
N ARG A 161 -10.34 4.74 11.39
CA ARG A 161 -11.65 5.14 10.86
C ARG A 161 -12.64 5.57 11.94
N LEU A 162 -12.56 4.98 13.13
CA LEU A 162 -13.39 5.33 14.28
C LEU A 162 -12.75 6.35 15.23
N SER A 163 -11.61 6.95 14.86
CA SER A 163 -10.85 7.89 15.70
C SER A 163 -10.48 7.35 17.09
N ILE A 164 -10.23 6.03 17.21
CA ILE A 164 -9.92 5.35 18.48
C ILE A 164 -8.41 5.32 18.72
N GLN A 165 -7.94 6.02 19.76
CA GLN A 165 -6.53 5.95 20.18
C GLN A 165 -6.24 4.73 21.06
N ARG A 166 -7.02 4.53 22.13
CA ARG A 166 -6.93 3.38 23.06
C ARG A 166 -8.28 2.65 23.11
N MET A 167 -8.25 1.32 23.06
CA MET A 167 -9.48 0.53 23.03
C MET A 167 -9.99 0.21 24.44
N SER A 168 -11.23 0.59 24.70
CA SER A 168 -12.01 0.12 25.86
C SER A 168 -12.39 -1.37 25.72
N LYS A 169 -12.92 -1.98 26.79
CA LYS A 169 -13.44 -3.36 26.75
C LYS A 169 -14.54 -3.51 25.68
N ILE A 170 -15.45 -2.54 25.62
CA ILE A 170 -16.54 -2.49 24.64
C ILE A 170 -15.99 -2.42 23.21
N GLN A 171 -15.01 -1.55 22.95
CA GLN A 171 -14.41 -1.44 21.62
C GLN A 171 -13.64 -2.71 21.21
N LYS A 172 -13.04 -3.42 22.17
CA LYS A 172 -12.42 -4.74 21.90
C LYS A 172 -13.45 -5.76 21.45
N GLN A 173 -14.58 -5.82 22.14
CA GLN A 173 -15.68 -6.70 21.77
C GLN A 173 -16.26 -6.34 20.39
N ARG A 174 -16.54 -5.05 20.13
CA ARG A 174 -17.00 -4.59 18.82
C ARG A 174 -16.03 -4.91 17.68
N PHE A 175 -14.72 -4.83 17.94
CA PHE A 175 -13.73 -5.24 16.96
C PHE A 175 -13.75 -6.75 16.71
N GLN A 176 -13.95 -7.57 17.75
CA GLN A 176 -14.09 -9.02 17.59
C GLN A 176 -15.34 -9.36 16.77
N GLU A 177 -16.48 -8.74 17.07
CA GLU A 177 -17.72 -8.88 16.31
C GLU A 177 -17.52 -8.50 14.84
N PHE A 178 -16.94 -7.33 14.59
CA PHE A 178 -16.56 -6.89 13.24
C PHE A 178 -15.66 -7.91 12.53
N TYR A 179 -14.62 -8.40 13.22
CA TYR A 179 -13.64 -9.31 12.64
C TYR A 179 -14.24 -10.69 12.33
N SER A 180 -15.09 -11.22 13.20
CA SER A 180 -15.81 -12.49 12.95
C SER A 180 -16.73 -12.36 11.74
N LEU A 181 -17.49 -11.27 11.64
CA LEU A 181 -18.41 -11.02 10.51
C LEU A 181 -17.70 -11.00 9.15
N ILE A 182 -16.50 -10.41 9.06
CA ILE A 182 -15.74 -10.42 7.80
C ILE A 182 -15.03 -11.75 7.53
N ALA A 183 -14.78 -12.56 8.57
CA ALA A 183 -14.08 -13.83 8.47
C ALA A 183 -15.01 -14.99 8.11
N GLU A 184 -16.22 -15.05 8.66
CA GLU A 184 -17.22 -16.10 8.41
C GLU A 184 -17.76 -16.10 6.99
N ASN A 185 -17.75 -14.95 6.32
CA ASN A 185 -18.20 -14.83 4.94
C ASN A 185 -17.16 -15.31 3.90
N ASN A 186 -16.01 -15.87 4.30
CA ASN A 186 -14.88 -16.26 3.41
C ASN A 186 -14.96 -17.68 2.88
#